data_AF-A0A2T5BK37-F1
#
_entry.id   AF-A0A2T5BK37-F1
#
_cell.length_a   1.000
_cell.length_b   1.000
_cell.length_c   1.000
_cell.angle_alpha   90.00
_cell.angle_beta   90.00
_cell.angle_gamma   90.00
#
_symmetry.space_group_name_H-M   'P 1'
#
loop_
_entity.id
_entity.type
_entity.pdbx_description
1 polymer ?
#
loop_
_entity_poly.entity_id
_entity_poly.type
_entity_poly.pdbx_seq_one_letter_code
_entity_poly.pdbx_strand_id
1 'polypeptide(L)'
;MSTPDNTVQVTSLPNLAQILPYLLGHYPDDSIALHAPGPNFHDGPTMTCPLPDDSAEWQATAEHAARQFVAYAHDRGHDLAEGLIIYLCREPHPGQSPEETATLLAPIGTWLTNEFVEHRANVLLTIGLVANRWWAYECNIDGCCEGEPLPSPDDPTSVAAQMTRLGRTPGPRTRDIIKEFRATADPAFLKDLHTATDQFNSRCATTAGRDATLALTLEQIDAAMSRFRDGATTLSRALTTQLIVGLQNDAAVEAGVAHTEDGDLPHARRLWAYLARHCAEPFTPEGVPILTLFAFVAWRQGDLIAARLALRDAITTDPDYELATGIHLATIDGEDPRDWLASAREGHAHRLTHLQHAVEVASEYRPTTDTTDTTAVRYREALDAATSHHYAQVLSEEERLLARYGTIDIISGALADFRNGRPQLMDEIAARIILGLQDPQARDAALSTGEESDLPYERQLWGYLARRCVPPHTGKAPPLLTLLGWVAWRQGDTVTASHVFAGALDIYPGYTMAKLLLDGIRKQCDPARLLATYRDAAAEFAASRPDLDTL
;
A
#
# COMPACT_ATOMS: atom_id res chain seq x y z
N MET A 1 1.00 6.51 -57.70
CA MET A 1 0.55 5.39 -56.85
C MET A 1 -0.44 6.00 -55.87
N SER A 2 -1.74 5.78 -56.06
CA SER A 2 -2.74 6.23 -55.09
C SER A 2 -2.43 5.57 -53.75
N THR A 3 -2.33 6.37 -52.69
CA THR A 3 -2.40 5.88 -51.33
C THR A 3 -3.62 4.95 -51.22
N PRO A 4 -3.49 3.73 -50.66
CA PRO A 4 -4.64 2.87 -50.48
C PRO A 4 -5.69 3.65 -49.67
N ASP A 5 -6.92 3.67 -50.18
CA ASP A 5 -8.06 4.26 -49.49
C ASP A 5 -8.34 3.39 -48.26
N ASN A 6 -7.81 3.82 -47.12
CA ASN A 6 -7.93 3.12 -45.83
C ASN A 6 -9.26 3.45 -45.12
N THR A 7 -10.22 4.03 -45.84
CA THR A 7 -11.51 4.45 -45.29
C THR A 7 -12.43 3.24 -45.10
N VAL A 8 -12.89 3.03 -43.86
CA VAL A 8 -13.91 2.02 -43.53
C VAL A 8 -15.29 2.62 -43.74
N GLN A 9 -16.13 1.92 -44.51
CA GLN A 9 -17.49 2.32 -44.82
C GLN A 9 -18.46 1.71 -43.82
N VAL A 10 -19.23 2.57 -43.14
CA VAL A 10 -20.29 2.18 -42.20
C VAL A 10 -21.62 2.63 -42.81
N THR A 11 -22.27 1.74 -43.55
CA THR A 11 -23.41 2.09 -44.41
C THR A 11 -24.76 1.58 -43.90
N SER A 12 -24.77 0.90 -42.76
CA SER A 12 -25.98 0.28 -42.19
C SER A 12 -25.94 0.22 -40.65
N LEU A 13 -27.10 0.11 -40.02
CA LEU A 13 -27.22 -0.09 -38.56
C LEU A 13 -26.41 -1.29 -38.03
N PRO A 14 -26.42 -2.48 -38.67
CA PRO A 14 -25.57 -3.58 -38.22
C PRO A 14 -24.06 -3.28 -38.36
N ASN A 15 -23.65 -2.39 -39.28
CA ASN A 15 -22.25 -1.92 -39.31
C ASN A 15 -21.94 -1.01 -38.11
N LEU A 16 -22.86 -0.14 -37.70
CA LEU A 16 -22.72 0.69 -36.48
C LEU A 16 -22.63 -0.16 -35.21
N ALA A 17 -23.35 -1.28 -35.17
CA ALA A 17 -23.25 -2.25 -34.09
C ALA A 17 -21.89 -2.99 -34.10
N GLN A 18 -21.44 -3.41 -35.29
CA GLN A 18 -20.19 -4.18 -35.45
C GLN A 18 -18.90 -3.34 -35.27
N ILE A 19 -18.94 -2.02 -35.47
CA ILE A 19 -17.74 -1.16 -35.36
C ILE A 19 -17.32 -0.89 -33.91
N LEU A 20 -18.22 -1.05 -32.94
CA LEU A 20 -17.98 -0.67 -31.55
C LEU A 20 -16.65 -1.18 -30.96
N PRO A 21 -16.26 -2.46 -31.11
CA PRO A 21 -15.01 -2.95 -30.52
C PRO A 21 -13.75 -2.35 -31.13
N TYR A 22 -13.86 -1.82 -32.35
CA TYR A 22 -12.76 -1.13 -33.02
C TYR A 22 -12.66 0.32 -32.58
N LEU A 23 -13.79 0.98 -32.27
CA LEU A 23 -13.80 2.32 -31.68
C LEU A 23 -13.19 2.31 -30.28
N LEU A 24 -13.57 1.33 -29.45
CA LEU A 24 -13.15 1.24 -28.06
C LEU A 24 -11.81 0.52 -27.85
N GLY A 25 -11.33 -0.20 -28.87
CA GLY A 25 -10.17 -1.10 -28.75
C GLY A 25 -10.42 -2.36 -27.91
N HIS A 26 -11.65 -2.63 -27.49
CA HIS A 26 -12.11 -3.83 -26.78
C HIS A 26 -13.61 -4.04 -26.97
N TYR A 27 -14.10 -5.26 -26.73
CA TYR A 27 -15.54 -5.53 -26.65
C TYR A 27 -16.05 -5.26 -25.22
N PRO A 28 -16.94 -4.27 -24.99
CA PRO A 28 -17.37 -3.86 -23.66
C PRO A 28 -18.47 -4.79 -23.13
N ASP A 29 -18.07 -5.93 -22.55
CA ASP A 29 -19.05 -6.84 -21.93
C ASP A 29 -19.82 -6.18 -20.77
N ASP A 30 -21.11 -6.48 -20.69
CA ASP A 30 -21.97 -6.12 -19.54
C ASP A 30 -21.80 -4.65 -19.16
N SER A 31 -21.94 -3.77 -20.16
CA SER A 31 -21.56 -2.36 -20.12
C SER A 31 -22.48 -1.49 -20.98
N ILE A 32 -22.56 -0.21 -20.61
CA ILE A 32 -23.08 0.88 -21.44
C ILE A 32 -21.88 1.50 -22.14
N ALA A 33 -21.93 1.67 -23.46
CA ALA A 33 -20.95 2.46 -24.20
C ALA A 33 -21.64 3.65 -24.86
N LEU A 34 -21.04 4.82 -24.71
CA LEU A 34 -21.54 6.10 -25.20
C LEU A 34 -20.55 6.64 -26.21
N HIS A 35 -21.04 7.06 -27.37
CA HIS A 35 -20.21 7.55 -28.46
C HIS A 35 -20.89 8.74 -29.13
N ALA A 36 -20.25 9.90 -29.05
CA ALA A 36 -20.66 11.07 -29.84
C ALA A 36 -19.74 11.13 -31.07
N PRO A 37 -20.24 10.84 -32.29
CA PRO A 37 -19.38 10.76 -33.47
C PRO A 37 -18.82 12.13 -33.87
N GLY A 38 -17.51 12.18 -34.15
CA GLY A 38 -16.90 13.35 -34.77
C GLY A 38 -17.06 13.38 -36.30
N PRO A 39 -16.46 14.36 -36.99
CA PRO A 39 -16.51 14.48 -38.45
C PRO A 39 -16.01 13.24 -39.20
N ASN A 40 -15.07 12.48 -38.61
CA ASN A 40 -14.55 11.23 -39.16
C ASN A 40 -15.17 9.99 -38.48
N PHE A 41 -16.30 10.17 -37.80
CA PHE A 41 -17.02 9.19 -36.99
C PHE A 41 -16.30 8.72 -35.72
N HIS A 42 -15.00 8.41 -35.78
CA HIS A 42 -14.23 7.81 -34.67
C HIS A 42 -13.47 8.81 -33.79
N ASP A 43 -13.42 10.08 -34.20
CA ASP A 43 -12.63 11.15 -33.59
C ASP A 43 -13.37 11.91 -32.47
N GLY A 44 -14.61 11.51 -32.18
CA GLY A 44 -15.41 12.08 -31.10
C GLY A 44 -15.28 11.33 -29.77
N PRO A 45 -15.86 11.88 -28.69
CA PRO A 45 -15.73 11.30 -27.36
C PRO A 45 -16.43 9.94 -27.23
N THR A 46 -15.73 8.98 -26.64
CA THR A 46 -16.26 7.67 -26.23
C THR A 46 -16.12 7.46 -24.72
N MET A 47 -17.11 6.84 -24.09
CA MET A 47 -17.05 6.44 -22.69
C MET A 47 -17.72 5.07 -22.48
N THR A 48 -17.18 4.26 -21.58
CA THR A 48 -17.75 2.97 -21.18
C THR A 48 -18.04 2.97 -19.69
N CYS A 49 -19.26 2.56 -19.30
CA CYS A 49 -19.69 2.40 -17.92
C CYS A 49 -20.13 0.96 -17.68
N PRO A 50 -19.78 0.34 -16.54
CA PRO A 50 -20.28 -0.99 -16.22
C PRO A 50 -21.80 -0.97 -16.08
N LEU A 51 -22.45 -2.05 -16.51
CA LEU A 51 -23.85 -2.30 -16.23
C LEU A 51 -23.96 -3.17 -14.97
N PRO A 52 -24.53 -2.67 -13.86
CA PRO A 52 -24.66 -3.45 -12.64
C PRO A 52 -25.41 -4.78 -12.85
N ASP A 53 -25.12 -5.77 -12.02
CA ASP A 53 -25.88 -7.03 -12.03
C ASP A 53 -27.31 -6.82 -11.52
N ASP A 54 -27.49 -5.99 -10.48
CA ASP A 54 -28.80 -5.64 -9.94
C ASP A 54 -29.47 -4.55 -10.79
N SER A 55 -30.59 -4.93 -11.42
CA SER A 55 -31.42 -4.03 -12.22
C SER A 55 -32.01 -2.85 -11.42
N ALA A 56 -32.10 -2.95 -10.09
CA ALA A 56 -32.58 -1.86 -9.25
C ALA A 56 -31.64 -0.62 -9.29
N GLU A 57 -30.37 -0.82 -9.60
CA GLU A 57 -29.35 0.25 -9.68
C GLU A 57 -29.28 0.93 -11.06
N TRP A 58 -29.95 0.37 -12.06
CA TRP A 58 -29.78 0.77 -13.46
C TRP A 58 -30.25 2.18 -13.76
N GLN A 59 -31.32 2.65 -13.11
CA GLN A 59 -31.79 4.02 -13.29
C GLN A 59 -30.75 5.03 -12.79
N ALA A 60 -30.25 4.86 -11.56
CA ALA A 60 -29.21 5.71 -11.01
C ALA A 60 -27.91 5.65 -11.84
N THR A 61 -27.58 4.46 -12.37
CA THR A 61 -26.44 4.26 -13.28
C THR A 61 -26.62 5.05 -14.58
N ALA A 62 -27.81 5.03 -15.18
CA ALA A 62 -28.11 5.79 -16.38
C ALA A 62 -27.96 7.31 -16.15
N GLU A 63 -28.56 7.82 -15.07
CA GLU A 63 -28.49 9.23 -14.68
C GLU A 63 -27.05 9.68 -14.41
N HIS A 64 -26.23 8.82 -13.80
CA HIS A 64 -24.82 9.12 -13.55
C HIS A 64 -23.98 9.09 -14.84
N ALA A 65 -24.12 8.03 -15.65
CA ALA A 65 -23.39 7.86 -16.89
C ALA A 65 -23.67 9.00 -17.87
N ALA A 66 -24.93 9.42 -18.01
CA ALA A 66 -25.28 10.53 -18.88
C ALA A 66 -24.66 11.85 -18.42
N ARG A 67 -24.78 12.21 -17.12
CA ARG A 67 -24.17 13.42 -16.56
C ARG A 67 -22.65 13.45 -16.74
N GLN A 68 -21.98 12.33 -16.48
CA GLN A 68 -20.54 12.21 -16.68
C GLN A 68 -20.15 12.39 -18.15
N PHE A 69 -20.91 11.78 -19.07
CA PHE A 69 -20.61 11.89 -20.49
C PHE A 69 -20.82 13.30 -21.03
N VAL A 70 -21.88 13.99 -20.58
CA VAL A 70 -22.15 15.39 -20.94
C VAL A 70 -20.99 16.28 -20.52
N ALA A 71 -20.53 16.16 -19.27
CA ALA A 71 -19.36 16.91 -18.79
C ALA A 71 -18.09 16.56 -19.59
N TYR A 72 -17.84 15.27 -19.82
CA TYR A 72 -16.68 14.77 -20.57
C TYR A 72 -16.63 15.28 -22.02
N ALA A 73 -17.77 15.27 -22.72
CA ALA A 73 -17.89 15.78 -24.08
C ALA A 73 -17.72 17.30 -24.13
N HIS A 74 -18.34 18.02 -23.19
CA HIS A 74 -18.23 19.47 -23.08
C HIS A 74 -16.79 19.93 -22.83
N ASP A 75 -16.06 19.28 -21.92
CA ASP A 75 -14.65 19.61 -21.63
C ASP A 75 -13.73 19.40 -22.84
N ARG A 76 -14.13 18.54 -23.78
CA ARG A 76 -13.46 18.31 -25.07
C ARG A 76 -13.99 19.20 -26.20
N GLY A 77 -14.90 20.13 -25.90
CA GLY A 77 -15.48 21.05 -26.87
C GLY A 77 -16.42 20.39 -27.88
N HIS A 78 -17.00 19.24 -27.55
CA HIS A 78 -17.89 18.50 -28.43
C HIS A 78 -19.37 18.80 -28.12
N ASP A 79 -20.14 19.19 -29.13
CA ASP A 79 -21.56 19.51 -28.99
C ASP A 79 -22.42 18.25 -29.18
N LEU A 80 -23.01 17.76 -28.08
CA LEU A 80 -23.88 16.58 -28.11
C LEU A 80 -25.21 16.80 -28.86
N ALA A 81 -25.54 18.03 -29.27
CA ALA A 81 -26.65 18.28 -30.19
C ALA A 81 -26.36 17.76 -31.61
N GLU A 82 -25.09 17.56 -31.99
CA GLU A 82 -24.69 17.00 -33.29
C GLU A 82 -25.03 15.50 -33.40
N GLY A 83 -25.01 14.78 -32.27
CA GLY A 83 -25.48 13.41 -32.21
C GLY A 83 -24.76 12.53 -31.19
N LEU A 84 -25.51 11.60 -30.61
CA LEU A 84 -25.02 10.59 -29.67
C LEU A 84 -25.58 9.20 -30.01
N ILE A 85 -24.72 8.18 -29.95
CA ILE A 85 -25.10 6.78 -30.06
C ILE A 85 -24.90 6.10 -28.70
N ILE A 86 -25.93 5.40 -28.23
CA ILE A 86 -25.90 4.60 -27.01
C ILE A 86 -25.78 3.13 -27.40
N TYR A 87 -24.88 2.40 -26.76
CA TYR A 87 -24.70 0.96 -26.93
C TYR A 87 -24.93 0.26 -25.59
N LEU A 88 -25.85 -0.71 -25.56
CA LEU A 88 -26.16 -1.52 -24.39
C LEU A 88 -25.65 -2.94 -24.64
N CYS A 89 -24.54 -3.30 -24.01
CA CYS A 89 -23.88 -4.59 -24.22
C CYS A 89 -24.12 -5.48 -23.01
N ARG A 90 -24.74 -6.65 -23.19
CA ARG A 90 -24.91 -7.64 -22.11
C ARG A 90 -24.93 -9.04 -22.69
N GLU A 91 -24.22 -9.98 -22.09
CA GLU A 91 -24.36 -11.38 -22.47
C GLU A 91 -25.51 -12.04 -21.70
N PRO A 92 -26.24 -12.99 -22.32
CA PRO A 92 -27.28 -13.72 -21.62
C PRO A 92 -26.70 -14.52 -20.44
N HIS A 93 -27.39 -14.44 -19.29
CA HIS A 93 -27.09 -15.31 -18.16
C HIS A 93 -27.39 -16.78 -18.50
N PRO A 94 -26.79 -17.76 -17.81
CA PRO A 94 -27.11 -19.17 -18.03
C PRO A 94 -28.62 -19.45 -17.92
N GLY A 95 -29.23 -19.92 -19.00
CA GLY A 95 -30.67 -20.20 -19.07
C GLY A 95 -31.55 -19.04 -19.55
N GLN A 96 -30.97 -17.87 -19.80
CA GLN A 96 -31.65 -16.72 -20.42
C GLN A 96 -31.44 -16.74 -21.94
N SER A 97 -32.49 -16.45 -22.71
CA SER A 97 -32.40 -16.25 -24.15
C SER A 97 -31.86 -14.84 -24.51
N PRO A 98 -31.22 -14.66 -25.68
CA PRO A 98 -30.83 -13.33 -26.15
C PRO A 98 -31.99 -12.33 -26.20
N GLU A 99 -33.18 -12.78 -26.58
CA GLU A 99 -34.39 -11.96 -26.68
C GLU A 99 -34.86 -11.48 -25.29
N GLU A 100 -34.82 -12.34 -24.28
CA GLU A 100 -35.13 -11.96 -22.90
C GLU A 100 -34.11 -10.96 -22.35
N THR A 101 -32.82 -11.14 -22.63
CA THR A 101 -31.77 -10.20 -22.22
C THR A 101 -31.93 -8.85 -22.92
N ALA A 102 -32.23 -8.83 -24.21
CA ALA A 102 -32.48 -7.59 -24.95
C ALA A 102 -33.73 -6.85 -24.44
N THR A 103 -34.80 -7.58 -24.11
CA THR A 103 -36.00 -7.01 -23.50
C THR A 103 -35.70 -6.40 -22.13
N LEU A 104 -34.86 -7.07 -21.33
CA LEU A 104 -34.44 -6.59 -20.02
C LEU A 104 -33.71 -5.24 -20.10
N LEU A 105 -32.93 -4.99 -21.15
CA LEU A 105 -32.16 -3.75 -21.37
C LEU A 105 -33.01 -2.54 -21.82
N ALA A 106 -34.25 -2.74 -22.27
CA ALA A 106 -35.08 -1.65 -22.81
C ALA A 106 -35.31 -0.47 -21.82
N PRO A 107 -35.58 -0.70 -20.51
CA PRO A 107 -35.78 0.39 -19.56
C PRO A 107 -34.56 1.31 -19.41
N ILE A 108 -33.34 0.75 -19.33
CA ILE A 108 -32.14 1.57 -19.17
C ILE A 108 -31.82 2.40 -20.42
N GLY A 109 -32.09 1.87 -21.62
CA GLY A 109 -32.03 2.66 -22.86
C GLY A 109 -32.99 3.85 -22.84
N THR A 110 -34.21 3.65 -22.32
CA THR A 110 -35.21 4.71 -22.17
C THR A 110 -34.75 5.77 -21.15
N TRP A 111 -34.23 5.35 -20.00
CA TRP A 111 -33.72 6.28 -18.98
C TRP A 111 -32.54 7.11 -19.49
N LEU A 112 -31.54 6.49 -20.12
CA LEU A 112 -30.42 7.21 -20.74
C LEU A 112 -30.91 8.22 -21.77
N THR A 113 -31.82 7.81 -22.66
CA THR A 113 -32.37 8.68 -23.70
C THR A 113 -33.05 9.91 -23.09
N ASN A 114 -33.91 9.70 -22.08
CA ASN A 114 -34.59 10.79 -21.40
C ASN A 114 -33.60 11.75 -20.73
N GLU A 115 -32.62 11.21 -19.99
CA GLU A 115 -31.61 12.03 -19.30
C GLU A 115 -30.78 12.85 -20.30
N PHE A 116 -30.32 12.25 -21.40
CA PHE A 116 -29.60 12.99 -22.45
C PHE A 116 -30.44 14.10 -23.08
N VAL A 117 -31.74 13.85 -23.31
CA VAL A 117 -32.68 14.88 -23.81
C VAL A 117 -32.85 16.02 -22.81
N GLU A 118 -32.89 15.74 -21.51
CA GLU A 118 -32.91 16.79 -20.47
C GLU A 118 -31.66 17.68 -20.52
N HIS A 119 -30.49 17.11 -20.87
CA HIS A 119 -29.25 17.84 -21.12
C HIS A 119 -29.11 18.42 -22.54
N ARG A 120 -30.19 18.42 -23.34
CA ARG A 120 -30.25 18.93 -24.73
C ARG A 120 -29.34 18.20 -25.72
N ALA A 121 -28.94 16.96 -25.42
CA ALA A 121 -28.24 16.11 -26.37
C ALA A 121 -29.24 15.48 -27.36
N ASN A 122 -28.76 15.19 -28.58
CA ASN A 122 -29.52 14.52 -29.62
C ASN A 122 -29.14 13.03 -29.71
N VAL A 123 -29.93 12.16 -29.09
CA VAL A 123 -29.71 10.71 -29.20
C VAL A 123 -30.16 10.25 -30.58
N LEU A 124 -29.20 9.85 -31.41
CA LEU A 124 -29.44 9.37 -32.76
C LEU A 124 -30.00 7.95 -32.76
N LEU A 125 -29.48 7.09 -31.87
CA LEU A 125 -29.77 5.67 -31.84
C LEU A 125 -29.30 5.01 -30.54
N THR A 126 -30.05 4.00 -30.08
CA THR A 126 -29.74 3.11 -28.98
C THR A 126 -29.67 1.67 -29.51
N ILE A 127 -28.47 1.12 -29.53
CA ILE A 127 -28.18 -0.23 -30.03
C ILE A 127 -28.01 -1.19 -28.85
N GLY A 128 -28.80 -2.27 -28.82
CA GLY A 128 -28.55 -3.42 -27.95
C GLY A 128 -27.59 -4.41 -28.61
N LEU A 129 -26.60 -4.91 -27.89
CA LEU A 129 -25.65 -5.95 -28.32
C LEU A 129 -25.70 -7.12 -27.34
N VAL A 130 -26.29 -8.23 -27.78
CA VAL A 130 -26.50 -9.43 -26.94
C VAL A 130 -26.17 -10.67 -27.77
N ALA A 131 -25.24 -11.50 -27.29
CA ALA A 131 -24.88 -12.79 -27.94
C ALA A 131 -24.61 -12.68 -29.46
N ASN A 132 -23.80 -11.69 -29.87
CA ASN A 132 -23.47 -11.40 -31.28
C ASN A 132 -24.69 -11.06 -32.18
N ARG A 133 -25.80 -10.65 -31.56
CA ARG A 133 -26.99 -10.12 -32.20
C ARG A 133 -27.18 -8.66 -31.80
N TRP A 134 -27.92 -7.92 -32.61
CA TRP A 134 -28.16 -6.50 -32.36
C TRP A 134 -29.64 -6.14 -32.39
N TRP A 135 -30.00 -5.12 -31.60
CA TRP A 135 -31.33 -4.52 -31.52
C TRP A 135 -31.23 -3.00 -31.71
N ALA A 136 -32.23 -2.38 -32.32
CA ALA A 136 -32.40 -0.92 -32.30
C ALA A 136 -33.65 -0.58 -31.49
N TYR A 137 -33.49 0.09 -30.34
CA TYR A 137 -34.61 0.33 -29.42
C TYR A 137 -35.57 1.43 -29.88
N GLU A 138 -35.18 2.26 -30.84
CA GLU A 138 -36.03 3.27 -31.48
C GLU A 138 -36.89 2.69 -32.62
N CYS A 139 -36.68 1.44 -33.02
CA CYS A 139 -37.43 0.80 -34.09
C CYS A 139 -38.79 0.28 -33.56
N ASN A 140 -39.88 0.89 -34.02
CA ASN A 140 -41.25 0.50 -33.65
C ASN A 140 -41.91 -0.46 -34.66
N ILE A 141 -41.11 -1.12 -35.51
CA ILE A 141 -41.61 -2.06 -36.53
C ILE A 141 -41.34 -3.48 -36.04
N ASP A 142 -42.40 -4.20 -35.68
CA ASP A 142 -42.31 -5.61 -35.26
C ASP A 142 -41.52 -6.45 -36.29
N GLY A 143 -40.51 -7.18 -35.82
CA GLY A 143 -39.62 -8.01 -36.63
C GLY A 143 -38.55 -7.26 -37.43
N CYS A 144 -38.41 -5.94 -37.26
CA CYS A 144 -37.36 -5.14 -37.87
C CYS A 144 -36.29 -4.78 -36.83
N CYS A 145 -35.04 -5.16 -37.08
CA CYS A 145 -33.92 -4.90 -36.15
C CYS A 145 -34.13 -5.56 -34.77
N GLU A 146 -34.78 -6.73 -34.74
CA GLU A 146 -35.04 -7.53 -33.54
C GLU A 146 -34.10 -8.74 -33.48
N GLY A 147 -32.89 -8.54 -32.97
CA GLY A 147 -31.98 -9.65 -32.68
C GLY A 147 -31.40 -10.32 -33.92
N GLU A 148 -31.30 -9.61 -35.04
CA GLU A 148 -30.57 -10.08 -36.21
C GLU A 148 -29.07 -10.29 -35.86
N PRO A 149 -28.39 -11.31 -36.43
CA PRO A 149 -26.97 -11.50 -36.21
C PRO A 149 -26.16 -10.34 -36.78
N LEU A 150 -25.01 -10.04 -36.17
CA LEU A 150 -24.05 -9.11 -36.76
C LEU A 150 -23.56 -9.63 -38.13
N PRO A 151 -23.18 -8.73 -39.07
CA PRO A 151 -22.74 -9.12 -40.41
C PRO A 151 -21.60 -10.13 -40.36
N SER A 152 -21.64 -11.15 -41.22
CA SER A 152 -20.56 -12.15 -41.28
C SER A 152 -19.23 -11.48 -41.61
N PRO A 153 -18.12 -11.86 -40.95
CA PRO A 153 -16.77 -11.44 -41.36
C PRO A 153 -16.40 -11.85 -42.80
N ASP A 154 -17.12 -12.81 -43.39
CA ASP A 154 -16.94 -13.21 -44.79
C ASP A 154 -17.62 -12.25 -45.78
N ASP A 155 -18.56 -11.41 -45.32
CA ASP A 155 -19.17 -10.38 -46.14
C ASP A 155 -18.17 -9.22 -46.33
N PRO A 156 -17.72 -8.92 -47.58
CA PRO A 156 -16.75 -7.86 -47.84
C PRO A 156 -17.19 -6.46 -47.41
N THR A 157 -18.50 -6.25 -47.26
CA THR A 157 -19.12 -4.99 -46.81
C THR A 157 -19.19 -4.89 -45.29
N SER A 158 -19.00 -5.99 -44.56
CA SER A 158 -18.93 -5.97 -43.10
C SER A 158 -17.76 -5.12 -42.61
N VAL A 159 -17.92 -4.48 -41.45
CA VAL A 159 -16.84 -3.73 -40.81
C VAL A 159 -15.70 -4.68 -40.43
N ALA A 160 -16.02 -5.90 -40.00
CA ALA A 160 -15.02 -6.91 -39.67
C ALA A 160 -14.13 -7.27 -40.87
N ALA A 161 -14.70 -7.51 -42.05
CA ALA A 161 -13.93 -7.78 -43.27
C ALA A 161 -13.09 -6.58 -43.70
N GLN A 162 -13.65 -5.37 -43.62
CA GLN A 162 -12.95 -4.13 -43.93
C GLN A 162 -11.74 -3.91 -43.02
N MET A 163 -11.92 -4.07 -41.70
CA MET A 163 -10.85 -3.92 -40.71
C MET A 163 -9.77 -4.99 -40.86
N THR A 164 -10.16 -6.24 -41.13
CA THR A 164 -9.21 -7.34 -41.39
C THR A 164 -8.32 -7.04 -42.60
N ARG A 165 -8.86 -6.46 -43.68
CA ARG A 165 -8.07 -6.02 -44.85
C ARG A 165 -7.05 -4.94 -44.51
N LEU A 166 -7.32 -4.13 -43.48
CA LEU A 166 -6.41 -3.11 -42.95
C LEU A 166 -5.45 -3.67 -41.88
N GLY A 167 -5.45 -4.98 -41.64
CA GLY A 167 -4.61 -5.63 -40.63
C GLY A 167 -5.04 -5.33 -39.19
N ARG A 168 -6.30 -4.94 -38.98
CA ARG A 168 -6.88 -4.64 -37.67
C ARG A 168 -7.81 -5.77 -37.24
N THR A 169 -7.67 -6.19 -35.99
CA THR A 169 -8.56 -7.15 -35.35
C THR A 169 -9.41 -6.44 -34.30
N PRO A 170 -10.61 -6.94 -33.98
CA PRO A 170 -11.37 -6.39 -32.87
C PRO A 170 -10.58 -6.62 -31.58
N GLY A 171 -10.72 -5.69 -30.64
CA GLY A 171 -10.08 -5.83 -29.33
C GLY A 171 -10.64 -7.02 -28.53
N PRO A 172 -9.90 -7.48 -27.49
CA PRO A 172 -10.36 -8.55 -26.61
C PRO A 172 -11.64 -8.16 -25.88
N ARG A 173 -12.39 -9.15 -25.39
CA ARG A 173 -13.58 -8.89 -24.58
C ARG A 173 -13.18 -8.51 -23.15
N THR A 174 -13.87 -7.55 -22.54
CA THR A 174 -13.64 -7.13 -21.15
C THR A 174 -13.64 -8.33 -20.19
N ARG A 175 -14.54 -9.29 -20.37
CA ARG A 175 -14.61 -10.51 -19.54
C ARG A 175 -13.34 -11.37 -19.64
N ASP A 176 -12.66 -11.36 -20.79
CA ASP A 176 -11.45 -12.15 -21.01
C ASP A 176 -10.23 -11.46 -20.40
N ILE A 177 -10.17 -10.14 -20.42
CA ILE A 177 -9.15 -9.34 -19.71
C ILE A 177 -9.29 -9.54 -18.19
N ILE A 178 -10.52 -9.42 -17.66
CA ILE A 178 -10.79 -9.56 -16.21
C ILE A 178 -10.40 -10.95 -15.70
N LYS A 179 -10.50 -12.02 -16.50
CA LYS A 179 -10.06 -13.37 -16.11
C LYS A 179 -8.58 -13.43 -15.71
N GLU A 180 -7.75 -12.50 -16.16
CA GLU A 180 -6.35 -12.44 -15.76
C GLU A 180 -6.22 -12.24 -14.24
N PHE A 181 -7.02 -11.38 -13.63
CA PHE A 181 -6.87 -10.98 -12.22
C PHE A 181 -8.07 -11.32 -11.33
N ARG A 182 -9.19 -11.81 -11.91
CA ARG A 182 -10.40 -12.17 -11.16
C ARG A 182 -10.11 -13.22 -10.07
N ALA A 183 -10.49 -12.91 -8.85
CA ALA A 183 -10.34 -13.80 -7.70
C ALA A 183 -11.00 -15.18 -7.92
N THR A 184 -10.25 -16.26 -7.68
CA THR A 184 -10.69 -17.67 -7.79
C THR A 184 -10.11 -18.56 -6.69
N ALA A 185 -9.83 -18.00 -5.51
CA ALA A 185 -9.16 -18.72 -4.42
C ALA A 185 -10.01 -19.88 -3.86
N ASP A 186 -9.35 -20.99 -3.51
CA ASP A 186 -10.01 -22.12 -2.84
C ASP A 186 -10.20 -21.85 -1.32
N PRO A 187 -11.25 -22.40 -0.68
CA PRO A 187 -11.50 -22.16 0.75
C PRO A 187 -10.37 -22.57 1.70
N ALA A 188 -9.55 -23.57 1.34
CA ALA A 188 -8.43 -23.98 2.19
C ALA A 188 -7.30 -22.94 2.15
N PHE A 189 -7.03 -22.35 0.98
CA PHE A 189 -6.11 -21.24 0.85
C PHE A 189 -6.56 -20.02 1.68
N LEU A 190 -7.85 -19.68 1.67
CA LEU A 190 -8.37 -18.54 2.45
C LEU A 190 -8.16 -18.71 3.97
N LYS A 191 -8.20 -19.95 4.48
CA LYS A 191 -7.85 -20.24 5.87
C LYS A 191 -6.37 -20.03 6.18
N ASP A 192 -5.51 -20.43 5.24
CA ASP A 192 -4.06 -20.20 5.34
C ASP A 192 -3.76 -18.68 5.30
N LEU A 193 -4.47 -17.93 4.46
CA LEU A 193 -4.35 -16.47 4.36
C LEU A 193 -4.80 -15.79 5.66
N HIS A 194 -5.95 -16.19 6.22
CA HIS A 194 -6.41 -15.68 7.52
C HIS A 194 -5.36 -15.85 8.62
N THR A 195 -4.76 -17.05 8.70
CA THR A 195 -3.70 -17.35 9.67
C THR A 195 -2.46 -16.47 9.42
N ALA A 196 -2.11 -16.24 8.16
CA ALA A 196 -1.00 -15.36 7.80
C ALA A 196 -1.27 -13.90 8.20
N THR A 197 -2.51 -13.41 8.03
CA THR A 197 -2.94 -12.07 8.45
C THR A 197 -2.80 -11.89 9.97
N ASP A 198 -3.27 -12.85 10.77
CA ASP A 198 -3.11 -12.80 12.23
C ASP A 198 -1.63 -12.74 12.65
N GLN A 199 -0.80 -13.58 12.03
CA GLN A 199 0.65 -13.60 12.30
C GLN A 199 1.34 -12.32 11.82
N PHE A 200 0.90 -11.74 10.71
CA PHE A 200 1.39 -10.47 10.21
C PHE A 200 1.04 -9.33 11.18
N ASN A 201 -0.22 -9.22 11.58
CA ASN A 201 -0.69 -8.21 12.53
C ASN A 201 0.03 -8.31 13.88
N SER A 202 0.23 -9.54 14.38
CA SER A 202 0.98 -9.77 15.61
C SER A 202 2.45 -9.32 15.51
N ARG A 203 3.13 -9.57 14.39
CA ARG A 203 4.51 -9.11 14.16
C ARG A 203 4.57 -7.59 14.00
N CYS A 204 3.66 -7.01 13.24
CA CYS A 204 3.58 -5.58 12.96
C CYS A 204 3.07 -4.72 14.13
N ALA A 205 2.76 -5.33 15.28
CA ALA A 205 2.40 -4.61 16.50
C ALA A 205 3.53 -3.69 17.02
N THR A 206 4.79 -4.03 16.71
CA THR A 206 5.97 -3.26 17.11
C THR A 206 6.62 -2.60 15.89
N THR A 207 7.33 -1.50 16.11
CA THR A 207 8.12 -0.83 15.06
C THR A 207 9.18 -1.78 14.51
N ALA A 208 9.87 -2.49 15.40
CA ALA A 208 10.84 -3.52 15.06
C ALA A 208 10.26 -4.60 14.12
N GLY A 209 9.08 -5.10 14.45
CA GLY A 209 8.43 -6.14 13.68
C GLY A 209 7.86 -5.63 12.36
N ARG A 210 7.43 -4.37 12.27
CA ARG A 210 7.08 -3.72 10.99
C ARG A 210 8.29 -3.64 10.07
N ASP A 211 9.43 -3.14 10.56
CA ASP A 211 10.66 -3.00 9.77
C ASP A 211 11.17 -4.37 9.30
N ALA A 212 11.19 -5.37 10.19
CA ALA A 212 11.60 -6.74 9.85
C ALA A 212 10.65 -7.41 8.84
N THR A 213 9.34 -7.17 8.98
CA THR A 213 8.35 -7.73 8.06
C THR A 213 8.44 -7.05 6.70
N LEU A 214 8.66 -5.73 6.65
CA LEU A 214 8.88 -5.02 5.39
C LEU A 214 10.15 -5.54 4.69
N ALA A 215 11.29 -5.63 5.40
CA ALA A 215 12.52 -6.17 4.83
C ALA A 215 12.33 -7.58 4.24
N LEU A 216 11.65 -8.47 4.97
CA LEU A 216 11.31 -9.80 4.48
C LEU A 216 10.40 -9.74 3.23
N THR A 217 9.38 -8.89 3.22
CA THR A 217 8.48 -8.72 2.07
C THR A 217 9.24 -8.25 0.83
N LEU A 218 10.20 -7.32 0.98
CA LEU A 218 11.03 -6.86 -0.13
C LEU A 218 11.84 -8.02 -0.74
N GLU A 219 12.52 -8.81 0.09
CA GLU A 219 13.24 -10.01 -0.36
C GLU A 219 12.31 -11.03 -1.04
N GLN A 220 11.08 -11.16 -0.56
CA GLN A 220 10.07 -12.05 -1.12
C GLN A 220 9.56 -11.57 -2.48
N ILE A 221 9.40 -10.26 -2.68
CA ILE A 221 9.05 -9.66 -3.97
C ILE A 221 10.17 -9.95 -4.97
N ASP A 222 11.42 -9.69 -4.62
CA ASP A 222 12.60 -10.00 -5.44
C ASP A 222 12.64 -11.48 -5.84
N ALA A 223 12.46 -12.37 -4.86
CA ALA A 223 12.46 -13.81 -5.08
C ALA A 223 11.29 -14.27 -5.97
N ALA A 224 10.10 -13.69 -5.81
CA ALA A 224 8.94 -13.98 -6.64
C ALA A 224 9.15 -13.49 -8.08
N MET A 225 9.65 -12.27 -8.26
CA MET A 225 9.99 -11.71 -9.57
C MET A 225 11.03 -12.57 -10.29
N SER A 226 12.09 -13.00 -9.61
CA SER A 226 13.08 -13.91 -10.19
C SER A 226 12.45 -15.23 -10.66
N ARG A 227 11.58 -15.84 -9.86
CA ARG A 227 10.90 -17.09 -10.24
C ARG A 227 10.00 -16.91 -11.47
N PHE A 228 9.28 -15.79 -11.58
CA PHE A 228 8.43 -15.50 -12.73
C PHE A 228 9.24 -15.15 -13.99
N ARG A 229 10.44 -14.56 -13.85
CA ARG A 229 11.43 -14.47 -14.93
C ARG A 229 11.87 -15.83 -15.43
N ASP A 230 12.13 -16.76 -14.51
CA ASP A 230 12.49 -18.15 -14.81
C ASP A 230 11.31 -19.00 -15.34
N GLY A 231 10.14 -18.41 -15.50
CA GLY A 231 8.97 -19.02 -16.12
C GLY A 231 7.94 -19.61 -15.15
N ALA A 232 8.13 -19.47 -13.84
CA ALA A 232 7.17 -19.96 -12.85
C ALA A 232 5.76 -19.38 -13.06
N THR A 233 4.73 -20.21 -12.95
CA THR A 233 3.32 -19.80 -13.07
C THR A 233 2.61 -19.80 -11.72
N THR A 234 3.24 -20.34 -10.68
CA THR A 234 2.70 -20.46 -9.32
C THR A 234 3.80 -20.27 -8.28
N LEU A 235 3.40 -19.94 -7.05
CA LEU A 235 4.27 -19.86 -5.88
C LEU A 235 3.81 -20.88 -4.83
N SER A 236 4.62 -21.11 -3.80
CA SER A 236 4.17 -21.89 -2.65
C SER A 236 3.05 -21.15 -1.91
N ARG A 237 2.15 -21.90 -1.26
CA ARG A 237 1.06 -21.31 -0.46
C ARG A 237 1.58 -20.32 0.57
N ALA A 238 2.63 -20.70 1.31
CA ALA A 238 3.25 -19.86 2.33
C ALA A 238 3.80 -18.54 1.77
N LEU A 239 4.50 -18.58 0.63
CA LEU A 239 5.01 -17.35 0.00
C LEU A 239 3.88 -16.48 -0.55
N THR A 240 2.85 -17.12 -1.12
CA THR A 240 1.68 -16.41 -1.67
C THR A 240 0.94 -15.65 -0.57
N THR A 241 0.64 -16.29 0.56
CA THR A 241 -0.05 -15.62 1.67
C THR A 241 0.81 -14.52 2.30
N GLN A 242 2.11 -14.75 2.44
CA GLN A 242 3.06 -13.75 2.97
C GLN A 242 3.18 -12.51 2.08
N LEU A 243 3.21 -12.67 0.75
CA LEU A 243 3.21 -11.55 -0.18
C LEU A 243 1.91 -10.74 -0.13
N ILE A 244 0.75 -11.41 -0.08
CA ILE A 244 -0.55 -10.71 -0.01
C ILE A 244 -0.65 -9.82 1.23
N VAL A 245 -0.29 -10.35 2.41
CA VAL A 245 -0.31 -9.56 3.65
C VAL A 245 0.83 -8.54 3.71
N GLY A 246 1.99 -8.85 3.12
CA GLY A 246 3.14 -7.95 3.06
C GLY A 246 2.89 -6.70 2.21
N LEU A 247 2.12 -6.85 1.13
CA LEU A 247 1.74 -5.76 0.22
C LEU A 247 0.72 -4.78 0.82
N GLN A 248 0.23 -5.02 2.05
CA GLN A 248 -0.54 -4.01 2.80
C GLN A 248 0.34 -2.86 3.32
N ASN A 249 1.66 -2.94 3.13
CA ASN A 249 2.59 -1.86 3.43
C ASN A 249 2.92 -1.07 2.15
N ASP A 250 2.67 0.25 2.15
CA ASP A 250 2.90 1.12 0.99
C ASP A 250 4.35 1.07 0.46
N ALA A 251 5.33 0.91 1.35
CA ALA A 251 6.73 0.78 0.93
C ALA A 251 7.00 -0.52 0.15
N ALA A 252 6.24 -1.59 0.43
CA ALA A 252 6.30 -2.83 -0.34
C ALA A 252 5.59 -2.67 -1.70
N VAL A 253 4.49 -1.93 -1.76
CA VAL A 253 3.82 -1.58 -3.02
C VAL A 253 4.74 -0.78 -3.91
N GLU A 254 5.42 0.22 -3.37
CA GLU A 254 6.38 1.04 -4.12
C GLU A 254 7.57 0.21 -4.65
N ALA A 255 8.03 -0.77 -3.88
CA ALA A 255 9.00 -1.74 -4.38
C ALA A 255 8.45 -2.56 -5.55
N GLY A 256 7.18 -2.99 -5.48
CA GLY A 256 6.48 -3.63 -6.59
C GLY A 256 6.43 -2.77 -7.85
N VAL A 257 6.20 -1.46 -7.71
CA VAL A 257 6.28 -0.47 -8.80
C VAL A 257 7.70 -0.38 -9.36
N ALA A 258 8.73 -0.39 -8.50
CA ALA A 258 10.13 -0.28 -8.93
C ALA A 258 10.58 -1.43 -9.87
N HIS A 259 9.94 -2.62 -9.78
CA HIS A 259 10.16 -3.81 -10.61
C HIS A 259 9.47 -3.80 -11.99
N THR A 260 9.15 -2.61 -12.53
CA THR A 260 8.45 -2.47 -13.82
C THR A 260 9.33 -1.92 -14.94
N GLU A 261 10.58 -2.43 -15.00
CA GLU A 261 11.43 -2.20 -16.19
C GLU A 261 10.85 -2.88 -17.42
N ASP A 262 11.16 -2.34 -18.59
CA ASP A 262 10.56 -2.80 -19.85
C ASP A 262 10.76 -4.31 -20.08
N GLY A 263 11.88 -4.88 -19.61
CA GLY A 263 12.14 -6.33 -19.65
C GLY A 263 11.36 -7.16 -18.63
N ASP A 264 10.98 -6.57 -17.49
CA ASP A 264 10.27 -7.23 -16.40
C ASP A 264 8.73 -7.17 -16.55
N LEU A 265 8.18 -6.24 -17.37
CA LEU A 265 6.74 -6.01 -17.49
C LEU A 265 5.90 -7.29 -17.72
N PRO A 266 6.26 -8.22 -18.63
CA PRO A 266 5.46 -9.44 -18.82
C PRO A 266 5.46 -10.36 -17.59
N HIS A 267 6.56 -10.37 -16.84
CA HIS A 267 6.72 -11.19 -15.64
C HIS A 267 5.98 -10.58 -14.45
N ALA A 268 6.07 -9.26 -14.28
CA ALA A 268 5.34 -8.50 -13.27
C ALA A 268 3.82 -8.63 -13.47
N ARG A 269 3.32 -8.48 -14.71
CA ARG A 269 1.89 -8.65 -15.02
C ARG A 269 1.40 -10.02 -14.57
N ARG A 270 2.16 -11.08 -14.88
CA ARG A 270 1.83 -12.45 -14.50
C ARG A 270 1.84 -12.66 -12.98
N LEU A 271 2.80 -12.07 -12.27
CA LEU A 271 2.89 -12.16 -10.80
C LEU A 271 1.71 -11.47 -10.13
N TRP A 272 1.43 -10.22 -10.50
CA TRP A 272 0.34 -9.45 -9.89
C TRP A 272 -1.03 -10.03 -10.25
N ALA A 273 -1.22 -10.48 -11.49
CA ALA A 273 -2.40 -11.24 -11.88
C ALA A 273 -2.54 -12.52 -11.04
N TYR A 274 -1.45 -13.28 -10.85
CA TYR A 274 -1.46 -14.47 -10.00
C TYR A 274 -1.87 -14.16 -8.56
N LEU A 275 -1.32 -13.12 -7.94
CA LEU A 275 -1.66 -12.75 -6.56
C LEU A 275 -3.10 -12.23 -6.46
N ALA A 276 -3.57 -11.41 -7.42
CA ALA A 276 -4.94 -10.90 -7.43
C ALA A 276 -5.98 -12.04 -7.47
N ARG A 277 -5.71 -13.10 -8.23
CA ARG A 277 -6.57 -14.30 -8.27
C ARG A 277 -6.71 -15.00 -6.92
N HIS A 278 -5.85 -14.73 -5.95
CA HIS A 278 -5.89 -15.31 -4.60
C HIS A 278 -6.59 -14.44 -3.55
N CYS A 279 -7.04 -13.24 -3.92
CA CYS A 279 -7.72 -12.28 -3.04
C CYS A 279 -9.25 -12.37 -3.21
N ALA A 280 -9.82 -13.51 -2.84
CA ALA A 280 -11.28 -13.71 -2.84
C ALA A 280 -11.90 -13.35 -1.49
N GLU A 281 -13.21 -13.14 -1.46
CA GLU A 281 -13.98 -12.87 -0.24
C GLU A 281 -13.63 -13.85 0.89
N PRO A 282 -13.35 -13.39 2.13
CA PRO A 282 -13.46 -12.02 2.65
C PRO A 282 -12.21 -11.13 2.47
N PHE A 283 -11.22 -11.57 1.69
CA PHE A 283 -9.93 -10.90 1.51
C PHE A 283 -9.86 -10.06 0.22
N THR A 284 -11.01 -9.52 -0.21
CA THR A 284 -11.06 -8.59 -1.35
C THR A 284 -10.29 -7.29 -1.06
N PRO A 285 -10.31 -6.70 0.16
CA PRO A 285 -9.51 -5.50 0.45
C PRO A 285 -8.00 -5.72 0.29
N GLU A 286 -7.48 -6.89 0.69
CA GLU A 286 -6.06 -7.22 0.52
C GLU A 286 -5.63 -7.31 -0.95
N GLY A 287 -6.59 -7.45 -1.87
CA GLY A 287 -6.37 -7.41 -3.32
C GLY A 287 -6.13 -6.02 -3.90
N VAL A 288 -6.52 -4.94 -3.20
CA VAL A 288 -6.46 -3.57 -3.71
C VAL A 288 -5.05 -3.13 -4.12
N PRO A 289 -4.01 -3.29 -3.27
CA PRO A 289 -2.64 -2.96 -3.67
C PRO A 289 -2.14 -3.79 -4.86
N ILE A 290 -2.56 -5.05 -4.94
CA ILE A 290 -2.13 -5.99 -5.99
C ILE A 290 -2.77 -5.64 -7.33
N LEU A 291 -4.06 -5.32 -7.34
CA LEU A 291 -4.77 -4.83 -8.53
C LEU A 291 -4.18 -3.51 -9.02
N THR A 292 -3.77 -2.64 -8.09
CA THR A 292 -3.09 -1.37 -8.40
C THR A 292 -1.74 -1.62 -9.08
N LEU A 293 -0.94 -2.57 -8.58
CA LEU A 293 0.31 -3.00 -9.21
C LEU A 293 0.10 -3.62 -10.59
N PHE A 294 -0.89 -4.50 -10.74
CA PHE A 294 -1.27 -5.06 -12.03
C PHE A 294 -1.62 -3.94 -13.02
N ALA A 295 -2.43 -2.98 -12.58
CA ALA A 295 -2.87 -1.88 -13.42
C ALA A 295 -1.71 -0.99 -13.86
N PHE A 296 -0.79 -0.67 -12.96
CA PHE A 296 0.40 0.10 -13.29
C PHE A 296 1.25 -0.61 -14.37
N VAL A 297 1.44 -1.92 -14.24
CA VAL A 297 2.15 -2.73 -15.26
C VAL A 297 1.39 -2.73 -16.59
N ALA A 298 0.08 -2.90 -16.58
CA ALA A 298 -0.74 -2.87 -17.79
C ALA A 298 -0.64 -1.51 -18.50
N TRP A 299 -0.69 -0.41 -17.74
CA TRP A 299 -0.50 0.94 -18.26
C TRP A 299 0.88 1.12 -18.89
N ARG A 300 1.94 0.62 -18.22
CA ARG A 300 3.31 0.60 -18.76
C ARG A 300 3.47 -0.20 -20.06
N GLN A 301 2.64 -1.23 -20.25
CA GLN A 301 2.60 -2.02 -21.48
C GLN A 301 1.75 -1.36 -22.59
N GLY A 302 1.13 -0.22 -22.32
CA GLY A 302 0.19 0.46 -23.24
C GLY A 302 -1.21 -0.15 -23.25
N ASP A 303 -1.51 -1.09 -22.34
CA ASP A 303 -2.82 -1.73 -22.20
C ASP A 303 -3.69 -0.93 -21.20
N LEU A 304 -4.18 0.22 -21.65
CA LEU A 304 -5.02 1.12 -20.85
C LEU A 304 -6.35 0.48 -20.43
N ILE A 305 -6.85 -0.49 -21.20
CA ILE A 305 -8.12 -1.15 -20.91
C ILE A 305 -7.95 -2.06 -19.70
N ALA A 306 -6.94 -2.94 -19.70
CA ALA A 306 -6.68 -3.78 -18.52
C ALA A 306 -6.31 -2.95 -17.29
N ALA A 307 -5.55 -1.86 -17.47
CA ALA A 307 -5.22 -0.96 -16.38
C ALA A 307 -6.48 -0.36 -15.73
N ARG A 308 -7.37 0.24 -16.54
CA ARG A 308 -8.59 0.89 -16.03
C ARG A 308 -9.58 -0.11 -15.42
N LEU A 309 -9.68 -1.33 -15.96
CA LEU A 309 -10.52 -2.38 -15.39
C LEU A 309 -10.02 -2.80 -14.00
N ALA A 310 -8.72 -3.02 -13.84
CA ALA A 310 -8.15 -3.39 -12.54
C ALA A 310 -8.23 -2.23 -11.52
N LEU A 311 -7.98 -0.98 -11.93
CA LEU A 311 -8.13 0.20 -11.05
C LEU A 311 -9.57 0.41 -10.62
N ARG A 312 -10.53 0.19 -11.52
CA ARG A 312 -11.94 0.28 -11.17
C ARG A 312 -12.29 -0.74 -10.08
N ASP A 313 -11.88 -2.00 -10.23
CA ASP A 313 -12.16 -3.05 -9.25
C ASP A 313 -11.49 -2.71 -7.89
N ALA A 314 -10.26 -2.16 -7.92
CA ALA A 314 -9.56 -1.66 -6.74
C ALA A 314 -10.29 -0.50 -6.04
N ILE A 315 -10.65 0.56 -6.78
CA ILE A 315 -11.35 1.75 -6.27
C ILE A 315 -12.76 1.41 -5.78
N THR A 316 -13.43 0.44 -6.41
CA THR A 316 -14.75 -0.03 -5.95
C THR A 316 -14.64 -0.73 -4.60
N THR A 317 -13.55 -1.46 -4.38
CA THR A 317 -13.31 -2.17 -3.12
C THR A 317 -12.83 -1.22 -2.02
N ASP A 318 -11.93 -0.30 -2.34
CA ASP A 318 -11.44 0.75 -1.44
C ASP A 318 -11.30 2.10 -2.18
N PRO A 319 -12.32 2.97 -2.08
CA PRO A 319 -12.28 4.30 -2.70
C PRO A 319 -11.22 5.23 -2.11
N ASP A 320 -10.77 4.97 -0.88
CA ASP A 320 -9.83 5.81 -0.15
C ASP A 320 -8.36 5.41 -0.44
N TYR A 321 -8.13 4.36 -1.24
CA TYR A 321 -6.78 3.94 -1.63
C TYR A 321 -6.17 4.91 -2.67
N GLU A 322 -5.48 5.93 -2.16
CA GLU A 322 -4.98 7.08 -2.93
C GLU A 322 -4.16 6.70 -4.17
N LEU A 323 -3.32 5.65 -4.09
CA LEU A 323 -2.49 5.23 -5.22
C LEU A 323 -3.31 4.73 -6.41
N ALA A 324 -4.39 3.98 -6.17
CA ALA A 324 -5.26 3.51 -7.25
C ALA A 324 -5.98 4.71 -7.91
N THR A 325 -6.53 5.61 -7.11
CA THR A 325 -7.18 6.83 -7.60
C THR A 325 -6.21 7.71 -8.38
N GLY A 326 -4.99 7.91 -7.86
CA GLY A 326 -3.94 8.69 -8.52
C GLY A 326 -3.54 8.12 -9.88
N ILE A 327 -3.28 6.81 -9.96
CA ILE A 327 -2.97 6.15 -11.23
C ILE A 327 -4.16 6.23 -12.19
N HIS A 328 -5.39 6.07 -11.71
CA HIS A 328 -6.59 6.16 -12.55
C HIS A 328 -6.71 7.52 -13.23
N LEU A 329 -6.58 8.61 -12.45
CA LEU A 329 -6.58 9.98 -12.97
C LEU A 329 -5.43 10.22 -13.95
N ALA A 330 -4.22 9.77 -13.63
CA ALA A 330 -3.08 9.89 -14.53
C ALA A 330 -3.31 9.20 -15.89
N THR A 331 -4.03 8.06 -15.91
CA THR A 331 -4.42 7.41 -17.18
C THR A 331 -5.45 8.19 -17.99
N ILE A 332 -6.23 9.07 -17.36
CA ILE A 332 -7.22 9.94 -18.02
C ILE A 332 -6.53 11.19 -18.59
N ASP A 333 -5.61 11.76 -17.82
CA ASP A 333 -4.85 12.96 -18.18
C ASP A 333 -3.74 12.68 -19.21
N GLY A 334 -3.43 11.40 -19.46
CA GLY A 334 -2.46 10.99 -20.48
C GLY A 334 -1.02 11.21 -20.04
N GLU A 335 -0.74 11.11 -18.74
CA GLU A 335 0.62 11.20 -18.20
C GLU A 335 1.53 10.06 -18.70
N ASP A 336 2.86 10.24 -18.61
CA ASP A 336 3.80 9.15 -18.89
C ASP A 336 4.03 8.31 -17.60
N PRO A 337 3.67 7.01 -17.59
CA PRO A 337 3.90 6.14 -16.43
C PRO A 337 5.38 5.95 -16.07
N ARG A 338 6.34 6.39 -16.89
CA ARG A 338 7.77 6.39 -16.56
C ARG A 338 8.14 7.42 -15.51
N ASP A 339 7.44 8.55 -15.44
CA ASP A 339 7.70 9.59 -14.44
C ASP A 339 7.32 9.09 -13.04
N TRP A 340 6.19 8.39 -12.94
CA TRP A 340 5.75 7.69 -11.74
C TRP A 340 6.74 6.61 -11.29
N LEU A 341 7.29 5.83 -12.23
CA LEU A 341 8.33 4.85 -11.92
C LEU A 341 9.58 5.51 -11.34
N ALA A 342 10.02 6.64 -11.90
CA ALA A 342 11.20 7.36 -11.41
C ALA A 342 10.99 7.81 -9.96
N SER A 343 9.85 8.43 -9.66
CA SER A 343 9.50 8.86 -8.30
C SER A 343 9.44 7.68 -7.31
N ALA A 344 8.82 6.56 -7.70
CA ALA A 344 8.75 5.36 -6.87
C ALA A 344 10.13 4.74 -6.59
N ARG A 345 11.08 4.85 -7.53
CA ARG A 345 12.45 4.35 -7.33
C ARG A 345 13.22 5.19 -6.32
N GLU A 346 13.10 6.51 -6.42
CA GLU A 346 13.75 7.42 -5.48
C GLU A 346 13.23 7.21 -4.06
N GLY A 347 11.92 7.13 -3.88
CA GLY A 347 11.30 6.86 -2.58
C GLY A 347 11.65 5.47 -2.05
N HIS A 348 11.66 4.44 -2.91
CA HIS A 348 12.07 3.09 -2.52
C HIS A 348 13.53 3.04 -2.04
N ALA A 349 14.46 3.63 -2.79
CA ALA A 349 15.87 3.70 -2.42
C ALA A 349 16.09 4.45 -1.09
N HIS A 350 15.35 5.55 -0.88
CA HIS A 350 15.39 6.30 0.37
C HIS A 350 14.92 5.46 1.56
N ARG A 351 13.80 4.74 1.43
CA ARG A 351 13.29 3.87 2.50
C ARG A 351 14.20 2.67 2.77
N LEU A 352 14.80 2.08 1.75
CA LEU A 352 15.74 0.97 1.92
C LEU A 352 16.96 1.41 2.74
N THR A 353 17.49 2.60 2.44
CA THR A 353 18.58 3.21 3.22
C THR A 353 18.17 3.42 4.68
N HIS A 354 16.96 3.92 4.91
CA HIS A 354 16.44 4.11 6.26
C HIS A 354 16.24 2.79 7.02
N LEU A 355 15.75 1.73 6.36
CA LEU A 355 15.60 0.40 6.95
C LEU A 355 16.95 -0.23 7.30
N GLN A 356 17.92 -0.15 6.40
CA GLN A 356 19.28 -0.63 6.65
C GLN A 356 19.88 0.06 7.88
N HIS A 357 19.75 1.39 7.94
CA HIS A 357 20.21 2.15 9.09
C HIS A 357 19.46 1.77 10.38
N ALA A 358 18.14 1.57 10.33
CA ALA A 358 17.36 1.13 11.49
C ALA A 358 17.81 -0.25 12.01
N VAL A 359 18.15 -1.19 11.12
CA VAL A 359 18.69 -2.51 11.49
C VAL A 359 20.06 -2.40 12.12
N GLU A 360 20.95 -1.58 11.55
CA GLU A 360 22.28 -1.29 12.12
C GLU A 360 22.16 -0.71 13.52
N VAL A 361 21.32 0.32 13.69
CA VAL A 361 21.07 0.98 14.97
C VAL A 361 20.48 0.01 16.00
N ALA A 362 19.51 -0.82 15.60
CA ALA A 362 18.91 -1.81 16.48
C ALA A 362 19.95 -2.77 17.09
N SER A 363 21.01 -3.09 16.36
CA SER A 363 22.08 -3.97 16.85
C SER A 363 22.89 -3.38 18.02
N GLU A 364 22.87 -2.06 18.20
CA GLU A 364 23.60 -1.38 19.29
C GLU A 364 23.00 -1.67 20.67
N TYR A 365 21.68 -1.91 20.72
CA TYR A 365 20.92 -1.93 21.97
C TYR A 365 19.97 -3.12 22.15
N ARG A 366 19.63 -3.87 21.09
CA ARG A 366 18.77 -5.06 21.23
C ARG A 366 19.56 -6.27 21.71
N PRO A 367 19.01 -7.06 22.65
CA PRO A 367 19.62 -8.33 23.04
C PRO A 367 19.79 -9.27 21.84
N THR A 368 20.87 -10.04 21.81
CA THR A 368 21.02 -11.15 20.87
C THR A 368 19.93 -12.19 21.12
N THR A 369 19.21 -12.58 20.06
CA THR A 369 18.04 -13.48 20.14
C THR A 369 18.41 -14.96 20.19
N ASP A 370 19.69 -15.30 20.28
CA ASP A 370 20.12 -16.70 20.35
C ASP A 370 19.84 -17.26 21.75
N THR A 371 18.82 -18.12 21.85
CA THR A 371 18.36 -18.74 23.10
C THR A 371 19.36 -19.74 23.68
N THR A 372 20.42 -20.08 22.93
CA THR A 372 21.55 -20.89 23.41
C THR A 372 22.72 -20.06 23.94
N ASP A 373 22.60 -18.74 23.93
CA ASP A 373 23.66 -17.83 24.39
C ASP A 373 23.79 -17.86 25.92
N THR A 374 24.89 -18.44 26.40
CA THR A 374 25.31 -18.43 27.82
C THR A 374 25.34 -17.02 28.43
N THR A 375 25.47 -15.99 27.60
CA THR A 375 25.47 -14.58 28.01
C THR A 375 24.10 -14.11 28.48
N ALA A 376 23.02 -14.48 27.78
CA ALA A 376 21.66 -14.10 28.15
C ALA A 376 21.23 -14.72 29.49
N VAL A 377 21.70 -15.94 29.78
CA VAL A 377 21.49 -16.60 31.08
C VAL A 377 22.15 -15.80 32.20
N ARG A 378 23.44 -15.41 32.03
CA ARG A 378 24.16 -14.59 33.01
C ARG A 378 23.48 -13.25 33.29
N TYR A 379 23.02 -12.56 32.25
CA TYR A 379 22.30 -11.29 32.40
C TYR A 379 20.99 -11.46 33.17
N ARG A 380 20.26 -12.54 32.88
CA ARG A 380 19.03 -12.88 33.61
C ARG A 380 19.32 -13.16 35.09
N GLU A 381 20.31 -13.99 35.40
CA GLU A 381 20.67 -14.32 36.78
C GLU A 381 21.08 -13.09 37.60
N ALA A 382 21.89 -12.20 37.02
CA ALA A 382 22.30 -10.97 37.68
C ALA A 382 21.10 -10.03 37.94
N LEU A 383 20.18 -9.91 36.97
CA LEU A 383 18.97 -9.10 37.12
C LEU A 383 17.97 -9.71 38.11
N ASP A 384 17.81 -11.04 38.15
CA ASP A 384 16.98 -11.75 39.12
C ASP A 384 17.50 -11.55 40.55
N ALA A 385 18.81 -11.70 40.75
CA ALA A 385 19.47 -11.49 42.04
C ALA A 385 19.28 -10.04 42.54
N ALA A 386 19.51 -9.06 41.65
CA ALA A 386 19.35 -7.66 42.00
C ALA A 386 17.88 -7.27 42.22
N THR A 387 16.95 -7.82 41.42
CA THR A 387 15.51 -7.57 41.54
C THR A 387 14.97 -8.12 42.87
N SER A 388 15.41 -9.31 43.28
CA SER A 388 15.02 -9.93 44.55
C SER A 388 15.47 -9.09 45.76
N HIS A 389 16.67 -8.52 45.70
CA HIS A 389 17.18 -7.63 46.75
C HIS A 389 16.36 -6.33 46.82
N HIS A 390 15.98 -5.78 45.67
CA HIS A 390 15.21 -4.53 45.58
C HIS A 390 13.78 -4.68 46.13
N TYR A 391 13.06 -5.75 45.80
CA TYR A 391 11.69 -5.98 46.30
C TYR A 391 11.63 -6.27 47.81
N ALA A 392 12.71 -6.74 48.41
CA ALA A 392 12.76 -7.03 49.84
C ALA A 392 12.84 -5.77 50.73
N GLN A 393 13.11 -4.59 50.15
CA GLN A 393 13.37 -3.36 50.89
C GLN A 393 12.21 -2.36 50.77
N VAL A 394 11.59 -2.02 51.90
CA VAL A 394 10.75 -0.81 52.00
C VAL A 394 11.67 0.33 52.42
N LEU A 395 12.13 1.11 51.44
CA LEU A 395 13.05 2.22 51.68
C LEU A 395 12.33 3.48 52.16
N SER A 396 12.89 4.13 53.18
CA SER A 396 12.57 5.50 53.58
C SER A 396 12.90 6.50 52.46
N GLU A 397 12.45 7.75 52.58
CA GLU A 397 12.76 8.79 51.59
C GLU A 397 14.26 9.10 51.51
N GLU A 398 14.95 9.14 52.66
CA GLU A 398 16.40 9.29 52.74
C GLU A 398 17.14 8.11 52.09
N GLU A 399 16.71 6.88 52.35
CA GLU A 399 17.31 5.69 51.76
C GLU A 399 17.11 5.62 50.24
N ARG A 400 15.96 6.09 49.73
CA ARG A 400 15.74 6.26 48.27
C ARG A 400 16.66 7.31 47.69
N LEU A 401 16.84 8.43 48.38
CA LEU A 401 17.75 9.49 47.92
C LEU A 401 19.20 9.00 47.87
N LEU A 402 19.66 8.27 48.89
CA LEU A 402 20.96 7.59 48.90
C LEU A 402 21.10 6.57 47.76
N ALA A 403 20.07 5.78 47.49
CA ALA A 403 20.07 4.83 46.38
C ALA A 403 20.16 5.51 45.01
N ARG A 404 19.52 6.67 44.83
CA ARG A 404 19.64 7.49 43.60
C ARG A 404 21.08 7.98 43.42
N TYR A 405 21.71 8.54 44.45
CA TYR A 405 23.12 8.95 44.38
C TYR A 405 24.05 7.78 44.10
N GLY A 406 23.86 6.66 44.79
CA GLY A 406 24.64 5.45 44.54
C GLY A 406 24.52 4.97 43.08
N THR A 407 23.33 5.08 42.48
CA THR A 407 23.13 4.77 41.06
C THR A 407 23.94 5.70 40.16
N ILE A 408 23.90 7.01 40.40
CA ILE A 408 24.65 8.01 39.61
C ILE A 408 26.17 7.85 39.78
N ASP A 409 26.64 7.54 40.99
CA ASP A 409 28.06 7.30 41.25
C ASP A 409 28.56 6.05 40.50
N ILE A 410 27.77 4.97 40.49
CA ILE A 410 28.08 3.76 39.73
C ILE A 410 28.09 4.05 38.22
N ILE A 411 27.13 4.83 37.70
CA ILE A 411 27.09 5.26 36.29
C ILE A 411 28.35 6.07 35.95
N SER A 412 28.75 7.00 36.81
CA SER A 412 29.94 7.83 36.61
C SER A 412 31.22 6.99 36.57
N GLY A 413 31.33 5.99 37.44
CA GLY A 413 32.42 5.01 37.40
C GLY A 413 32.42 4.18 36.12
N ALA A 414 31.25 3.69 35.69
CA ALA A 414 31.11 2.94 34.44
C ALA A 414 31.50 3.79 33.22
N LEU A 415 31.05 5.05 33.13
CA LEU A 415 31.44 5.96 32.05
C LEU A 415 32.96 6.18 31.99
N ALA A 416 33.63 6.28 33.15
CA ALA A 416 35.08 6.38 33.20
C ALA A 416 35.77 5.11 32.63
N ASP A 417 35.25 3.92 32.91
CA ASP A 417 35.76 2.67 32.33
C ASP A 417 35.58 2.59 30.81
N PHE A 418 34.44 3.06 30.30
CA PHE A 418 34.17 3.17 28.86
C PHE A 418 35.11 4.16 28.17
N ARG A 419 35.34 5.34 28.76
CA ARG A 419 36.34 6.32 28.27
C ARG A 419 37.74 5.72 28.18
N ASN A 420 38.10 4.86 29.13
CA ASN A 420 39.41 4.20 29.19
C ASN A 420 39.50 2.94 28.29
N GLY A 421 38.47 2.62 27.50
CA GLY A 421 38.48 1.50 26.57
C GLY A 421 38.38 0.12 27.23
N ARG A 422 37.86 0.03 28.47
CA ARG A 422 37.62 -1.24 29.18
C ARG A 422 36.12 -1.53 29.28
N PRO A 423 35.43 -1.96 28.21
CA PRO A 423 33.97 -2.14 28.21
C PRO A 423 33.49 -3.39 28.98
N GLN A 424 34.21 -3.86 30.01
CA GLN A 424 33.81 -5.00 30.82
C GLN A 424 33.19 -4.54 32.14
N LEU A 425 31.93 -4.10 32.07
CA LEU A 425 31.14 -3.88 33.28
C LEU A 425 30.70 -5.23 33.83
N MET A 426 30.94 -5.46 35.13
CA MET A 426 30.44 -6.66 35.82
C MET A 426 28.92 -6.74 35.74
N ASP A 427 28.37 -7.95 35.60
CA ASP A 427 26.94 -8.16 35.40
C ASP A 427 26.11 -7.67 36.59
N GLU A 428 26.64 -7.79 37.81
CA GLU A 428 26.00 -7.28 39.02
C GLU A 428 25.94 -5.74 39.05
N ILE A 429 26.99 -5.07 38.57
CA ILE A 429 27.04 -3.61 38.47
C ILE A 429 26.05 -3.15 37.40
N ALA A 430 26.03 -3.81 36.24
CA ALA A 430 25.06 -3.53 35.19
C ALA A 430 23.61 -3.69 35.69
N ALA A 431 23.30 -4.79 36.40
CA ALA A 431 21.98 -5.04 36.96
C ALA A 431 21.55 -3.96 37.97
N ARG A 432 22.48 -3.47 38.81
CA ARG A 432 22.24 -2.36 39.73
C ARG A 432 21.91 -1.06 39.00
N ILE A 433 22.66 -0.71 37.94
CA ILE A 433 22.35 0.48 37.13
C ILE A 433 20.96 0.34 36.49
N ILE A 434 20.67 -0.81 35.85
CA ILE A 434 19.40 -1.06 35.17
C ILE A 434 18.21 -0.91 36.13
N LEU A 435 18.33 -1.43 37.36
CA LEU A 435 17.30 -1.28 38.39
C LEU A 435 17.21 0.14 38.96
N GLY A 436 18.35 0.78 39.23
CA GLY A 436 18.39 2.15 39.75
C GLY A 436 17.72 3.15 38.81
N LEU A 437 17.90 2.97 37.50
CA LEU A 437 17.27 3.80 36.45
C LEU A 437 15.75 3.57 36.29
N GLN A 438 15.15 2.64 37.03
CA GLN A 438 13.69 2.55 37.10
C GLN A 438 13.09 3.68 37.96
N ASP A 439 13.88 4.30 38.84
CA ASP A 439 13.48 5.55 39.51
C ASP A 439 13.59 6.73 38.53
N PRO A 440 12.49 7.48 38.28
CA PRO A 440 12.50 8.58 37.32
C PRO A 440 13.51 9.69 37.64
N GLN A 441 13.79 9.97 38.92
CA GLN A 441 14.73 11.01 39.32
C GLN A 441 16.17 10.56 39.11
N ALA A 442 16.50 9.29 39.38
CA ALA A 442 17.80 8.74 39.02
C ALA A 442 18.00 8.72 37.49
N ARG A 443 16.98 8.35 36.72
CA ARG A 443 17.02 8.44 35.25
C ARG A 443 17.24 9.87 34.76
N ASP A 444 16.50 10.82 35.30
CA ASP A 444 16.59 12.22 34.87
C ASP A 444 17.95 12.84 35.24
N ALA A 445 18.51 12.46 36.40
CA ALA A 445 19.88 12.83 36.77
C ALA A 445 20.95 12.15 35.89
N ALA A 446 20.64 11.00 35.29
CA ALA A 446 21.52 10.31 34.33
C ALA A 446 21.43 10.86 32.90
N LEU A 447 20.54 11.83 32.62
CA LEU A 447 20.48 12.48 31.31
C LEU A 447 21.81 13.16 30.99
N SER A 448 22.24 12.99 29.75
CA SER A 448 23.40 13.67 29.20
C SER A 448 23.23 15.19 29.27
N THR A 449 23.92 15.83 30.22
CA THR A 449 23.92 17.29 30.40
C THR A 449 25.31 17.93 30.18
N GLY A 450 26.35 17.10 30.12
CA GLY A 450 27.76 17.47 30.01
C GLY A 450 28.22 17.82 28.58
N GLU A 451 29.54 17.76 28.39
CA GLU A 451 30.23 18.13 27.14
C GLU A 451 29.93 17.16 25.98
N GLU A 452 29.92 17.67 24.76
CA GLU A 452 29.63 16.90 23.55
C GLU A 452 30.65 15.77 23.30
N SER A 453 31.88 15.89 23.82
CA SER A 453 32.93 14.87 23.71
C SER A 453 32.60 13.57 24.44
N ASP A 454 31.66 13.60 25.39
CA ASP A 454 31.28 12.43 26.17
C ASP A 454 30.16 11.59 25.53
N LEU A 455 29.40 12.18 24.60
CA LEU A 455 28.26 11.55 23.96
C LEU A 455 28.57 10.16 23.34
N PRO A 456 29.72 9.93 22.67
CA PRO A 456 30.04 8.60 22.14
C PRO A 456 30.13 7.51 23.21
N TYR A 457 30.69 7.82 24.38
CA TYR A 457 30.86 6.86 25.48
C TYR A 457 29.54 6.60 26.19
N GLU A 458 28.72 7.64 26.36
CA GLU A 458 27.36 7.50 26.89
C GLU A 458 26.48 6.64 25.99
N ARG A 459 26.53 6.86 24.66
CA ARG A 459 25.83 6.02 23.67
C ARG A 459 26.22 4.55 23.82
N GLN A 460 27.52 4.28 23.94
CA GLN A 460 28.04 2.92 24.15
C GLN A 460 27.53 2.32 25.46
N LEU A 461 27.56 3.06 26.58
CA LEU A 461 27.08 2.58 27.87
C LEU A 461 25.59 2.22 27.81
N TRP A 462 24.75 3.12 27.27
CA TRP A 462 23.30 2.91 27.23
C TRP A 462 22.91 1.76 26.31
N GLY A 463 23.52 1.65 25.13
CA GLY A 463 23.33 0.49 24.25
C GLY A 463 23.80 -0.81 24.91
N TYR A 464 24.96 -0.80 25.58
CA TYR A 464 25.51 -1.94 26.29
C TYR A 464 24.63 -2.43 27.47
N LEU A 465 24.01 -1.51 28.21
CA LEU A 465 23.06 -1.84 29.28
C LEU A 465 21.71 -2.31 28.73
N ALA A 466 21.19 -1.66 27.68
CA ALA A 466 19.92 -2.04 27.06
C ALA A 466 19.93 -3.48 26.52
N ARG A 467 21.06 -3.93 25.96
CA ARG A 467 21.24 -5.32 25.50
C ARG A 467 21.10 -6.38 26.60
N ARG A 468 21.27 -5.99 27.86
CA ARG A 468 21.12 -6.90 29.01
C ARG A 468 19.68 -7.06 29.47
N CYS A 469 18.75 -6.25 28.99
CA CYS A 469 17.33 -6.36 29.31
C CYS A 469 16.67 -7.52 28.55
N VAL A 470 17.12 -8.75 28.85
CA VAL A 470 16.64 -10.00 28.26
C VAL A 470 15.35 -10.49 28.93
N PRO A 471 14.51 -11.31 28.26
CA PRO A 471 13.32 -11.90 28.89
C PRO A 471 13.66 -12.67 30.18
N PRO A 472 12.87 -12.54 31.26
CA PRO A 472 11.60 -11.80 31.37
C PRO A 472 11.73 -10.30 31.72
N HIS A 473 12.95 -9.75 31.76
CA HIS A 473 13.22 -8.38 32.21
C HIS A 473 13.23 -7.31 31.10
N THR A 474 12.74 -7.61 29.90
CA THR A 474 12.66 -6.65 28.79
C THR A 474 11.92 -5.36 29.16
N GLY A 475 10.94 -5.44 30.07
CA GLY A 475 10.24 -4.28 30.62
C GLY A 475 11.12 -3.25 31.34
N LYS A 476 12.37 -3.57 31.67
CA LYS A 476 13.33 -2.66 32.30
C LYS A 476 14.13 -1.79 31.32
N ALA A 477 14.02 -2.04 30.00
CA ALA A 477 14.76 -1.32 28.97
C ALA A 477 14.32 0.15 28.71
N PRO A 478 13.05 0.57 28.86
CA PRO A 478 12.62 1.90 28.43
C PRO A 478 13.45 3.09 28.94
N PRO A 479 13.88 3.16 30.22
CA PRO A 479 14.77 4.22 30.68
C PRO A 479 16.08 4.30 29.90
N LEU A 480 16.72 3.15 29.65
CA LEU A 480 17.98 3.05 28.92
C LEU A 480 17.81 3.48 27.47
N LEU A 481 16.72 3.07 26.82
CA LEU A 481 16.40 3.46 25.46
C LEU A 481 16.13 4.97 25.35
N THR A 482 15.51 5.59 26.35
CA THR A 482 15.35 7.04 26.36
C THR A 482 16.66 7.79 26.56
N LEU A 483 17.57 7.29 27.41
CA LEU A 483 18.88 7.90 27.58
C LEU A 483 19.73 7.76 26.30
N LEU A 484 19.70 6.58 25.68
CA LEU A 484 20.33 6.34 24.38
C LEU A 484 19.81 7.28 23.30
N GLY A 485 18.48 7.46 23.22
CA GLY A 485 17.85 8.32 22.23
C GLY A 485 18.15 9.80 22.46
N TRP A 486 18.20 10.23 23.72
CA TRP A 486 18.61 11.58 24.07
C TRP A 486 20.05 11.87 23.61
N VAL A 487 20.98 10.95 23.87
CA VAL A 487 22.37 11.07 23.42
C VAL A 487 22.47 11.11 21.89
N ALA A 488 21.77 10.22 21.20
CA ALA A 488 21.75 10.22 19.73
C ALA A 488 21.20 11.52 19.15
N TRP A 489 20.13 12.07 19.75
CA TRP A 489 19.57 13.34 19.33
C TRP A 489 20.55 14.50 19.55
N ARG A 490 21.27 14.53 20.67
CA ARG A 490 22.35 15.50 20.92
C ARG A 490 23.51 15.37 19.91
N GLN A 491 23.75 14.18 19.36
CA GLN A 491 24.74 13.94 18.30
C GLN A 491 24.26 14.35 16.90
N GLY A 492 23.00 14.80 16.77
CA GLY A 492 22.38 15.11 15.47
C GLY A 492 21.81 13.89 14.74
N ASP A 493 21.82 12.72 15.36
CA ASP A 493 21.31 11.46 14.81
C ASP A 493 19.84 11.26 15.23
N THR A 494 18.95 11.95 14.52
CA THR A 494 17.51 11.91 14.76
C THR A 494 16.87 10.57 14.36
N VAL A 495 17.51 9.82 13.45
CA VAL A 495 17.01 8.50 13.03
C VAL A 495 17.19 7.49 14.14
N THR A 496 18.40 7.40 14.72
CA THR A 496 18.63 6.54 15.89
C THR A 496 17.71 6.94 17.03
N ALA A 497 17.64 8.24 17.35
CA ALA A 497 16.82 8.73 18.45
C ALA A 497 15.35 8.33 18.30
N SER A 498 14.78 8.52 17.11
CA SER A 498 13.41 8.12 16.80
C SER A 498 13.21 6.61 16.96
N HIS A 499 14.17 5.80 16.48
CA HIS A 499 14.09 4.35 16.52
C HIS A 499 14.12 3.81 17.97
N VAL A 500 14.99 4.32 18.83
CA VAL A 500 15.07 3.87 20.23
C VAL A 500 13.91 4.36 21.07
N PHE A 501 13.37 5.57 20.83
CA PHE A 501 12.15 6.02 21.50
C PHE A 501 10.94 5.19 21.07
N ALA A 502 10.80 4.88 19.78
CA ALA A 502 9.78 3.95 19.31
C ALA A 502 9.93 2.57 19.96
N GLY A 503 11.17 2.05 20.06
CA GLY A 503 11.45 0.80 20.78
C GLY A 503 11.07 0.83 22.26
N ALA A 504 11.25 1.97 22.95
CA ALA A 504 10.79 2.15 24.32
C ALA A 504 9.26 2.09 24.43
N LEU A 505 8.55 2.67 23.46
CA LEU A 505 7.08 2.66 23.40
C LEU A 505 6.52 1.30 22.98
N ASP A 506 7.25 0.53 22.16
CA ASP A 506 6.90 -0.86 21.84
C ASP A 506 6.93 -1.73 23.12
N ILE A 507 7.86 -1.47 24.05
CA ILE A 507 7.97 -2.20 25.32
C ILE A 507 6.96 -1.69 26.34
N TYR A 508 6.82 -0.37 26.47
CA TYR A 508 5.87 0.26 27.38
C TYR A 508 5.18 1.45 26.71
N PRO A 509 3.97 1.25 26.14
CA PRO A 509 3.23 2.29 25.43
C PRO A 509 2.88 3.50 26.30
N GLY A 510 2.98 3.39 27.62
CA GLY A 510 2.76 4.47 28.58
C GLY A 510 3.99 5.32 28.91
N TYR A 511 5.18 5.04 28.37
CA TYR A 511 6.41 5.71 28.80
C TYR A 511 6.47 7.19 28.35
N THR A 512 6.04 8.10 29.24
CA THR A 512 5.84 9.53 28.94
C THR A 512 7.08 10.21 28.37
N MET A 513 8.27 9.92 28.90
CA MET A 513 9.52 10.55 28.44
C MET A 513 9.80 10.23 26.96
N ALA A 514 9.64 8.96 26.55
CA ALA A 514 9.82 8.56 25.16
C ALA A 514 8.81 9.25 24.22
N LYS A 515 7.54 9.40 24.65
CA LYS A 515 6.52 10.13 23.88
C LYS A 515 6.91 11.59 23.66
N LEU A 516 7.30 12.28 24.72
CA LEU A 516 7.64 13.71 24.67
C LEU A 516 8.88 13.97 23.80
N LEU A 517 9.92 13.14 23.93
CA LEU A 517 11.13 13.29 23.11
C LEU A 517 10.87 12.96 21.64
N LEU A 518 10.10 11.91 21.35
CA LEU A 518 9.71 11.57 19.98
C LEU A 518 8.86 12.67 19.34
N ASP A 519 7.91 13.24 20.09
CA ASP A 519 7.12 14.40 19.63
C ASP A 519 7.99 15.64 19.43
N GLY A 520 9.03 15.82 20.27
CA GLY A 520 10.02 16.87 20.11
C GLY A 520 10.79 16.76 18.79
N ILE A 521 11.23 15.56 18.41
CA ILE A 521 11.87 15.31 17.11
C ILE A 521 10.90 15.60 15.96
N ARG A 522 9.66 15.09 16.03
CA ARG A 522 8.63 15.32 15.00
C ARG A 522 8.32 16.80 14.78
N LYS A 523 8.35 17.59 15.86
CA LYS A 523 8.15 19.05 15.83
C LYS A 523 9.42 19.84 15.53
N GLN A 524 10.52 19.17 15.18
CA GLN A 524 11.82 19.79 14.89
C GLN A 524 12.31 20.71 16.02
N CYS A 525 12.07 20.31 17.27
CA CYS A 525 12.55 21.05 18.43
C CYS A 525 14.08 21.04 18.49
N ASP A 526 14.68 22.16 18.87
CA ASP A 526 16.12 22.23 19.13
C ASP A 526 16.46 21.53 20.46
N PRO A 527 17.32 20.49 20.47
CA PRO A 527 17.73 19.80 21.70
C PRO A 527 18.39 20.74 22.71
N ALA A 528 19.02 21.85 22.29
CA ALA A 528 19.63 22.81 23.20
C ALA A 528 18.63 23.42 24.19
N ARG A 529 17.35 23.57 23.79
CA ARG A 529 16.29 24.09 24.67
C ARG A 529 15.95 23.12 25.79
N LEU A 530 15.89 21.82 25.49
CA LEU A 530 15.64 20.77 26.47
C LEU A 530 16.85 20.59 27.39
N LEU A 531 18.06 20.70 26.84
CA LEU A 531 19.32 20.59 27.57
C LEU A 531 19.43 21.62 28.70
N ALA A 532 18.95 22.84 28.51
CA ALA A 532 18.91 23.85 29.57
C ALA A 532 18.05 23.39 30.76
N THR A 533 16.84 22.91 30.49
CA THR A 533 15.94 22.38 31.52
C THR A 533 16.54 21.17 32.24
N TYR A 534 17.21 20.28 31.52
CA TYR A 534 17.86 19.11 32.12
C TYR A 534 19.08 19.48 32.96
N ARG A 535 19.83 20.53 32.59
CA ARG A 535 20.93 21.06 33.41
C ARG A 535 20.44 21.65 34.73
N ASP A 536 19.34 22.40 34.70
CA ASP A 536 18.73 22.96 35.91
C ASP A 536 18.28 21.84 36.86
N ALA A 537 17.57 20.84 36.34
CA ALA A 537 17.14 19.67 37.12
C ALA A 537 18.32 18.87 37.70
N ALA A 538 19.41 18.70 36.93
CA ALA A 538 20.62 18.03 37.39
C ALA A 538 21.34 18.83 38.49
N ALA A 539 21.36 20.16 38.40
CA ALA A 539 21.92 21.03 39.43
C ALA A 539 21.11 20.99 40.73
N GLU A 540 19.77 21.01 40.64
CA GLU A 540 18.88 20.83 41.79
C GLU A 540 19.09 19.48 42.47
N PHE A 541 19.20 18.40 41.69
CA PHE A 541 19.52 17.08 42.21
C PHE A 541 20.87 17.08 42.93
N ALA A 542 21.94 17.58 42.31
CA ALA A 542 23.26 17.63 42.93
C ALA A 542 23.31 18.49 44.21
N ALA A 543 22.56 19.58 44.26
CA ALA A 543 22.47 20.45 45.43
C ALA A 543 21.81 19.79 46.65
N SER A 544 21.01 18.75 46.45
CA SER A 544 20.38 17.99 47.55
C SER A 544 21.29 16.91 48.18
N ARG A 545 22.56 16.81 47.73
CA ARG A 545 23.53 15.80 48.19
C ARG A 545 24.18 16.13 49.55
N PRO A 546 24.58 17.38 49.85
CA PRO A 546 25.27 17.73 51.09
C PRO A 546 24.44 17.51 52.36
N ASP A 547 23.11 17.50 52.27
CA ASP A 547 22.22 17.31 53.42
C ASP A 547 22.30 15.87 53.99
N LEU A 548 22.87 14.91 53.25
CA LEU A 548 23.02 13.51 53.64
C LEU A 548 24.42 13.14 54.15
N ASP A 549 25.47 13.85 53.75
CA ASP A 549 26.85 13.61 54.24
C ASP A 549 27.02 14.06 55.72
N THR A 550 26.01 14.74 56.27
CA THR A 550 25.94 15.21 57.67
C THR A 550 25.03 14.38 58.59
N LEU A 551 24.42 13.30 58.08
CA LEU A 551 23.64 12.30 58.83
C LEU A 551 24.50 11.05 59.10
#